data_AF-I0QLB3-F1
#
_entry.id   AF-I0QLB3-F1
#
_cell.length_a   1.000
_cell.length_b   1.000
_cell.length_c   1.000
_cell.angle_alpha   90.00
_cell.angle_beta   90.00
_cell.angle_gamma   90.00
#
_symmetry.space_group_name_H-M   'P 1'
#
loop_
_entity.id
_entity.type
_entity.pdbx_description
1 polymer ?
#
loop_
_entity_poly.entity_id
_entity_poly.type
_entity_poly.pdbx_seq_one_letter_code
_entity_poly.pdbx_strand_id
1 'polypeptide(L)' 'MKLVANKPIYLRGDVVLAENSFETDEQHGRELIKKGYAAQFVESVDTDEAKAAAEAKAEAEAKAEAEAKAEAEAEVSKKK' A
#
# COMPACT_ATOMS: atom_id res chain seq x y z
N MET A 1 -4.05 -3.09 21.41
CA MET A 1 -3.73 -2.95 19.97
C MET A 1 -3.67 -1.47 19.63
N LYS A 2 -2.53 -1.00 19.12
CA LYS A 2 -2.36 0.38 18.64
C LYS A 2 -2.86 0.50 17.20
N LEU A 3 -3.71 1.48 16.94
CA LEU A 3 -4.32 1.74 15.65
C LEU A 3 -4.24 3.23 15.28
N VAL A 4 -4.38 3.55 14.00
CA VAL A 4 -4.59 4.90 13.48
C VAL A 4 -6.02 5.04 13.00
N ALA A 5 -6.72 6.11 13.40
CA ALA A 5 -8.08 6.36 12.96
C ALA A 5 -8.11 6.87 11.52
N ASN A 6 -8.94 6.29 10.65
CA ASN A 6 -9.18 6.83 9.30
C ASN A 6 -10.33 7.85 9.28
N LYS A 7 -11.21 7.78 10.29
CA LYS A 7 -12.39 8.64 10.47
C LYS A 7 -12.47 9.05 11.94
N PRO A 8 -13.22 10.10 12.30
CA PRO A 8 -13.48 10.42 13.70
C PRO A 8 -14.16 9.25 14.41
N ILE A 9 -13.56 8.76 15.50
CA ILE A 9 -14.09 7.65 16.31
C ILE A 9 -14.33 8.17 17.72
N TYR A 10 -15.55 7.94 18.23
CA TYR A 10 -15.84 8.18 19.63
C TYR A 10 -15.38 6.98 20.47
N LEU A 11 -14.46 7.22 21.39
CA LEU A 11 -13.86 6.20 22.23
C LEU A 11 -13.83 6.69 23.68
N ARG A 12 -14.57 6.01 24.57
CA ARG A 12 -14.52 6.21 26.04
C ARG A 12 -14.80 7.64 26.54
N GLY A 13 -15.54 8.45 25.80
CA GLY A 13 -15.82 9.84 26.20
C GLY A 13 -15.15 10.89 25.32
N ASP A 14 -14.17 10.47 24.51
CA ASP A 14 -13.37 11.35 23.67
C ASP A 14 -13.56 11.04 22.19
N VAL A 15 -13.36 12.05 21.34
CA VAL A 15 -13.36 11.89 19.88
C VAL A 15 -11.92 11.83 19.40
N VAL A 16 -11.51 10.67 18.90
CA VAL A 16 -10.24 10.50 18.19
C VAL A 16 -10.47 10.93 16.76
N LEU A 17 -9.87 12.05 16.35
CA LEU A 17 -9.92 12.53 14.96
C LEU A 17 -9.17 11.59 14.02
N ALA A 18 -9.46 11.69 12.71
CA ALA A 18 -8.70 10.98 11.70
C ALA A 18 -7.20 11.29 11.80
N GLU A 19 -6.37 10.32 11.42
CA GLU A 19 -4.90 10.30 11.50
C GLU A 19 -4.30 10.29 12.92
N ASN A 20 -5.12 10.37 13.97
CA ASN A 20 -4.63 10.17 15.32
C ASN A 20 -4.50 8.69 15.66
N SER A 21 -3.42 8.36 16.37
CA SER A 21 -3.20 7.04 16.93
C SER A 21 -3.93 6.89 18.27
N PHE A 22 -4.45 5.70 18.52
CA PHE A 22 -5.13 5.37 19.76
C PHE A 22 -4.95 3.89 20.09
N GLU A 23 -5.21 3.54 21.35
CA GLU A 23 -5.10 2.18 21.84
C GLU A 23 -6.48 1.60 22.17
N THR A 24 -6.71 0.37 21.72
CA THR A 24 -7.96 -0.37 21.96
C THR A 24 -7.70 -1.85 22.23
N ASP A 25 -8.73 -2.59 22.59
CA ASP A 25 -8.67 -4.05 22.75
C ASP A 25 -8.47 -4.77 21.40
N GLU A 26 -7.88 -5.96 21.38
CA GLU A 26 -7.65 -6.71 20.15
C GLU A 26 -8.94 -7.08 19.41
N GLN A 27 -10.00 -7.46 20.12
CA GLN A 27 -11.26 -7.84 19.49
C GLN A 27 -11.90 -6.63 18.80
N HIS A 28 -11.99 -5.50 19.52
CA HIS A 28 -12.51 -4.25 18.99
C HIS A 28 -11.63 -3.68 17.87
N GLY A 29 -10.32 -3.78 17.99
CA GLY A 29 -9.39 -3.28 17.00
C GLY A 29 -9.54 -3.96 15.65
N ARG A 30 -9.69 -5.30 15.64
CA ARG A 30 -9.97 -6.06 14.41
C ARG A 30 -11.29 -5.68 13.77
N GLU A 31 -12.32 -5.41 14.56
CA GLU A 31 -13.59 -4.92 14.02
C GLU A 31 -13.45 -3.56 13.35
N LEU A 32 -12.72 -2.63 13.97
CA LEU A 32 -12.50 -1.29 13.42
C LEU A 32 -11.71 -1.35 12.11
N ILE A 33 -10.73 -2.25 12.01
CA ILE A 33 -10.00 -2.51 10.76
C ILE A 33 -10.93 -3.10 9.69
N LYS A 34 -11.71 -4.14 10.03
CA LYS A 34 -12.63 -4.78 9.08
C LYS A 34 -13.68 -3.83 8.53
N LYS A 35 -14.13 -2.88 9.37
CA LYS A 35 -15.10 -1.85 9.02
C LYS A 35 -14.44 -0.63 8.32
N GLY A 36 -13.11 -0.58 8.23
CA GLY A 36 -12.36 0.50 7.59
C GLY A 36 -12.31 1.80 8.39
N TYR A 37 -12.65 1.77 9.68
CA TYR A 37 -12.60 2.95 10.55
C TYR A 37 -11.19 3.23 11.07
N ALA A 38 -10.34 2.22 11.15
CA ALA A 38 -8.97 2.35 11.63
C ALA A 38 -8.01 1.42 10.86
N ALA A 39 -6.73 1.73 10.89
CA ALA A 39 -5.64 0.91 10.36
C ALA A 39 -4.69 0.51 11.50
N GLN A 40 -3.97 -0.60 11.32
CA GLN A 40 -2.96 -1.01 12.30
C GLN A 40 -1.85 0.04 12.35
N PHE A 41 -1.46 0.46 13.57
CA PHE A 41 -0.33 1.36 13.73
C PHE A 41 0.94 0.57 13.40
N VAL A 42 1.52 0.85 12.25
CA VAL A 42 2.83 0.34 11.86
C VAL A 42 3.82 1.42 12.24
N GLU A 43 4.56 1.19 13.33
CA GLU A 43 5.71 2.04 13.66
C GLU A 43 6.70 1.80 12.53
N SER A 44 6.85 2.80 11.66
CA SER A 44 7.73 2.73 10.49
C SER A 44 9.16 2.49 10.97
N VAL A 45 9.56 1.22 11.05
CA VAL A 45 10.93 0.85 10.76
C VAL A 45 11.00 0.90 9.23
N ASP A 46 11.72 1.91 8.75
CA ASP A 46 12.16 2.08 7.37
C ASP A 46 11.14 2.65 6.35
N THR A 47 11.19 3.99 6.24
CA THR A 47 11.54 4.68 5.00
C THR A 47 12.24 3.76 3.98
N ASP A 48 11.80 3.76 2.70
CA ASP A 48 12.43 3.14 1.50
C ASP A 48 11.93 1.79 0.94
N GLU A 49 11.43 0.81 1.69
CA GLU A 49 11.12 -0.51 1.06
C GLU A 49 9.86 -0.52 0.16
N ALA A 50 8.86 0.32 0.46
CA ALA A 50 7.67 0.44 -0.39
C ALA A 50 7.96 1.18 -1.72
N LYS A 51 8.99 2.04 -1.76
CA LYS A 51 9.40 2.77 -2.97
C LYS A 51 10.32 1.91 -3.84
N ALA A 52 11.25 1.17 -3.22
CA ALA A 52 12.12 0.24 -3.92
C ALA A 52 11.35 -0.90 -4.61
N ALA A 53 10.30 -1.43 -3.97
CA ALA A 53 9.44 -2.46 -4.59
C ALA A 53 8.61 -1.92 -5.78
N ALA A 54 8.25 -0.63 -5.76
CA ALA A 54 7.52 0.02 -6.86
C ALA A 54 8.45 0.37 -8.03
N GLU A 55 9.65 0.88 -7.78
CA GLU A 55 10.64 1.21 -8.84
C GLU A 55 11.20 -0.06 -9.52
N ALA A 56 11.51 -1.12 -8.76
CA ALA A 56 12.00 -2.38 -9.35
C ALA A 56 10.96 -3.04 -10.25
N LYS A 57 9.67 -2.89 -9.93
CA LYS A 57 8.58 -3.43 -10.76
C LYS A 57 8.37 -2.60 -12.03
N ALA A 58 8.51 -1.27 -11.95
CA ALA A 58 8.39 -0.38 -13.11
C ALA A 58 9.54 -0.55 -14.11
N GLU A 59 10.78 -0.75 -13.64
CA GLU A 59 11.94 -0.95 -14.53
C GLU A 59 11.90 -2.31 -15.23
N ALA A 60 11.43 -3.36 -14.55
CA ALA A 60 11.24 -4.68 -15.14
C ALA A 60 10.16 -4.68 -16.24
N GLU A 61 9.06 -3.94 -16.03
CA GLU A 61 7.97 -3.86 -17.00
C GLU A 61 8.36 -3.03 -18.23
N ALA A 62 9.11 -1.94 -18.05
CA ALA A 62 9.62 -1.13 -19.16
C ALA A 62 10.63 -1.89 -20.04
N LYS A 63 11.49 -2.70 -19.42
CA LYS A 63 12.48 -3.49 -20.17
C LYS A 63 11.83 -4.65 -20.94
N ALA A 64 10.81 -5.28 -20.37
CA ALA A 64 10.02 -6.31 -21.05
C ALA A 64 9.24 -5.77 -22.26
N GLU A 65 8.67 -4.56 -22.17
CA GLU A 65 7.94 -3.97 -23.29
C GLU A 65 8.89 -3.54 -24.44
N ALA A 66 10.09 -3.04 -24.11
CA ALA A 66 11.10 -2.67 -25.10
C ALA A 66 11.61 -3.89 -25.88
N GLU A 67 11.84 -5.01 -25.20
CA GLU A 67 12.33 -6.24 -25.83
C GLU A 67 11.24 -6.89 -26.72
N ALA A 68 9.98 -6.88 -26.28
CA ALA A 68 8.85 -7.38 -27.06
C ALA A 68 8.61 -6.56 -28.35
N LYS A 69 8.78 -5.22 -28.31
CA LYS A 69 8.67 -4.38 -29.51
C LYS A 69 9.84 -4.59 -30.48
N ALA A 70 11.06 -4.78 -29.97
CA ALA A 70 12.22 -5.05 -30.81
C ALA A 70 12.11 -6.40 -31.55
N GLU A 71 11.60 -7.44 -30.88
CA GLU A 71 11.38 -8.74 -31.52
C GLU A 71 10.23 -8.70 -32.55
N ALA A 72 9.16 -7.96 -32.26
CA ALA A 72 8.05 -7.79 -33.21
C ALA A 72 8.47 -7.07 -34.50
N GLU A 73 9.31 -6.02 -34.40
CA GLU A 73 9.81 -5.32 -35.59
C GLU A 73 10.84 -6.16 -36.39
N ALA A 74 11.62 -7.01 -35.71
CA ALA A 74 12.56 -7.92 -36.35
C ALA A 74 11.86 -9.06 -37.11
N GLU A 75 10.73 -9.55 -36.61
CA GLU A 75 9.94 -10.59 -37.31
C GLU A 75 9.19 -10.01 -38.53
N VAL A 76 8.64 -8.80 -38.41
CA VAL A 76 7.96 -8.11 -39.52
C VAL A 76 8.91 -7.81 -40.69
N SER A 77 10.19 -7.55 -40.42
CA SER A 77 11.21 -7.29 -41.46
C SER A 77 11.75 -8.55 -42.16
N LYS A 78 11.56 -9.76 -41.60
CA LYS A 78 11.96 -11.03 -42.24
C LYS A 78 10.89 -11.63 -43.17
N LYS A 79 9.67 -11.09 -43.17
CA LYS A 79 8.54 -11.58 -43.97
C LYS A 79 8.18 -10.68 -45.17
N LYS A 80 8.99 -9.66 -45.44
CA LYS A 80 8.90 -8.78 -46.61
C LYS A 80 10.07 -9.04 -47.55
#